data_AF-A0A7C6S3W4-F1
#
_entry.id   AF-A0A7C6S3W4-F1
#
_cell.length_a   1.000
_cell.length_b   1.000
_cell.length_c   1.000
_cell.angle_alpha   90.00
_cell.angle_beta   90.00
_cell.angle_gamma   90.00
#
_symmetry.space_group_name_H-M   'P 1'
#
loop_
_entity.id
_entity.type
_entity.pdbx_description
1 polymer ?
#
loop_
_entity_poly.entity_id
_entity_poly.type
_entity_poly.pdbx_seq_one_letter_code
_entity_poly.pdbx_strand_id
1 'polypeptide(L)'
;MEKEQRQRIKKMENTCNETSKALDNLEIAIEEWKEKISLYDDLIKYYMSEEWRKDYEASNKEGFPSPMELPHGVLAEDTIFNEMTRHRELAIELLKIGTRMLE
;
A
#
# COMPACT_ATOMS: atom_id res chain seq x y z
N MET A 1 -25.86 40.44 3.46
CA MET A 1 -24.68 39.69 2.94
C MET A 1 -24.48 40.03 1.48
N GLU A 2 -23.28 40.42 1.07
CA GLU A 2 -22.96 40.75 -0.33
C GLU A 2 -22.83 39.48 -1.20
N LYS A 3 -22.98 39.61 -2.53
CA LYS A 3 -22.90 38.47 -3.46
C LYS A 3 -21.55 37.78 -3.41
N GLU A 4 -20.47 38.55 -3.34
CA GLU A 4 -19.11 38.03 -3.27
C GLU A 4 -18.86 37.27 -1.97
N GLN A 5 -19.38 37.76 -0.85
CA GLN A 5 -19.28 37.08 0.44
C GLN A 5 -19.96 35.71 0.39
N ARG A 6 -21.15 35.60 -0.21
CA ARG A 6 -21.83 34.30 -0.42
C ARG A 6 -21.01 33.34 -1.29
N GLN A 7 -20.39 33.84 -2.36
CA GLN A 7 -19.57 33.02 -3.25
C GLN A 7 -18.32 32.49 -2.55
N ARG A 8 -17.65 33.34 -1.75
CA ARG A 8 -16.50 32.91 -0.95
C ARG A 8 -16.89 31.82 0.06
N ILE A 9 -17.97 32.00 0.80
CA ILE A 9 -18.45 31.00 1.78
C ILE A 9 -18.77 29.68 1.07
N LYS A 10 -19.54 29.71 -0.02
CA LYS A 10 -19.89 28.49 -0.77
C LYS A 10 -18.65 27.75 -1.30
N LYS A 11 -17.65 28.48 -1.77
CA LYS A 11 -16.38 27.89 -2.23
C LYS A 11 -15.66 27.19 -1.08
N MET A 12 -15.48 27.87 0.05
CA MET A 12 -14.76 27.32 1.20
C MET A 12 -15.51 26.14 1.85
N GLU A 13 -16.84 26.19 1.88
CA GLU A 13 -17.69 25.08 2.33
C GLU A 13 -17.45 23.83 1.47
N ASN A 14 -17.47 23.99 0.13
CA ASN A 14 -17.19 22.87 -0.77
C ASN A 14 -15.77 22.34 -0.59
N THR A 15 -14.79 23.23 -0.49
CA THR A 15 -13.40 22.83 -0.23
C THR A 15 -13.27 22.06 1.08
N CYS A 16 -13.88 22.54 2.16
CA CYS A 16 -13.88 21.86 3.47
C CYS A 16 -14.44 20.44 3.34
N ASN A 17 -15.61 20.30 2.72
CA ASN A 17 -16.27 19.00 2.55
C ASN A 17 -15.44 18.03 1.69
N GLU A 18 -14.82 18.51 0.62
CA GLU A 18 -13.92 17.70 -0.23
C GLU A 18 -12.67 17.27 0.54
N THR A 19 -12.04 18.17 1.29
CA THR A 19 -10.84 17.86 2.06
C THR A 19 -11.11 16.91 3.23
N SER A 20 -12.23 17.08 3.94
CA SER A 20 -12.61 16.19 5.04
C SER A 20 -12.83 14.77 4.55
N LYS A 21 -13.55 14.59 3.44
CA LYS A 21 -13.76 13.26 2.85
C LYS A 21 -12.45 12.58 2.43
N ALA A 22 -11.48 13.34 1.93
CA ALA A 22 -10.17 12.81 1.58
C ALA A 22 -9.38 12.37 2.82
N LEU A 23 -9.46 13.13 3.91
CA LEU A 23 -8.84 12.77 5.19
C LEU A 23 -9.47 11.52 5.79
N ASP A 24 -10.81 11.40 5.80
CA ASP A 24 -11.50 10.21 6.30
C ASP A 24 -11.02 8.93 5.58
N ASN A 25 -10.89 8.98 4.25
CA ASN A 25 -10.40 7.86 3.47
C ASN A 25 -8.92 7.54 3.78
N LEU A 26 -8.10 8.56 3.99
CA LEU A 26 -6.70 8.40 4.34
C LEU A 26 -6.53 7.75 5.73
N GLU A 27 -7.33 8.17 6.71
CA GLU A 27 -7.35 7.57 8.05
C GLU A 27 -7.69 6.08 7.98
N ILE A 28 -8.75 5.71 7.25
CA ILE A 28 -9.13 4.31 7.06
C ILE A 28 -7.99 3.49 6.44
N ALA A 29 -7.36 4.02 5.38
CA ALA A 29 -6.27 3.32 4.70
C ALA A 29 -5.02 3.17 5.60
N ILE A 30 -4.72 4.17 6.42
CA ILE A 30 -3.59 4.13 7.37
C ILE A 30 -3.86 3.08 8.45
N GLU A 31 -5.06 3.03 9.03
CA GLU A 31 -5.39 2.03 10.05
C GLU A 31 -5.37 0.61 9.49
N GLU A 32 -5.95 0.40 8.30
CA GLU A 32 -5.90 -0.90 7.61
C GLU A 32 -4.44 -1.34 7.37
N TRP A 33 -3.56 -0.42 6.98
CA TRP A 33 -2.15 -0.74 6.77
C TRP A 33 -1.41 -1.04 8.09
N LYS A 34 -1.69 -0.29 9.16
CA LYS A 34 -1.11 -0.55 10.49
C LYS A 34 -1.43 -1.96 11.00
N GLU A 35 -2.65 -2.44 10.78
CA GLU A 35 -3.05 -3.80 11.16
C GLU A 35 -2.35 -4.89 10.35
N LYS A 36 -1.96 -4.59 9.09
CA LYS A 36 -1.41 -5.56 8.15
C LYS A 36 0.11 -5.51 8.01
N ILE A 37 0.78 -4.51 8.58
CA ILE A 37 2.21 -4.30 8.35
C ILE A 37 3.06 -5.51 8.81
N SER A 38 2.64 -6.23 9.84
CA SER A 38 3.32 -7.47 10.27
C SER A 38 3.24 -8.59 9.23
N LEU A 39 2.16 -8.66 8.43
CA LEU A 39 2.05 -9.63 7.35
C LEU A 39 3.03 -9.34 6.22
N TYR A 40 3.31 -8.05 5.97
CA TYR A 40 4.37 -7.64 5.05
C TYR A 40 5.74 -8.06 5.59
N ASP A 41 6.00 -7.86 6.89
CA ASP A 41 7.26 -8.29 7.51
C ASP A 41 7.46 -9.82 7.39
N ASP A 42 6.41 -10.61 7.62
CA ASP A 42 6.44 -12.07 7.45
C ASP A 42 6.71 -12.46 5.98
N LEU A 43 6.10 -11.75 5.02
CA LEU A 43 6.33 -11.97 3.58
C LEU A 43 7.79 -11.68 3.19
N ILE A 44 8.37 -10.58 3.69
CA ILE A 44 9.77 -10.24 3.41
C ILE A 44 10.70 -11.25 4.08
N LYS A 45 10.39 -11.66 5.32
CA LYS A 45 11.15 -12.70 6.01
C LYS A 45 11.16 -14.02 5.23
N TYR A 46 10.01 -14.42 4.69
CA TYR A 46 9.91 -15.59 3.82
C TYR A 46 10.77 -15.42 2.56
N TYR A 47 10.60 -14.33 1.82
CA TYR A 47 11.35 -14.06 0.58
C TYR A 47 12.87 -14.09 0.78
N MET A 48 13.35 -13.56 1.92
CA MET A 48 14.77 -13.53 2.28
C MET A 48 15.29 -14.84 2.87
N SER A 49 14.45 -15.87 3.00
CA SER A 49 14.80 -17.13 3.65
C SER A 49 15.33 -18.19 2.68
N GLU A 50 16.05 -19.16 3.23
CA GLU A 50 16.39 -20.40 2.51
C GLU A 50 15.15 -21.25 2.14
N GLU A 51 14.01 -21.04 2.80
CA GLU A 51 12.76 -21.76 2.49
C GLU A 51 12.20 -21.29 1.15
N TRP A 52 12.09 -19.98 0.94
CA TRP A 52 11.69 -19.42 -0.36
C TRP A 52 12.63 -19.89 -1.49
N ARG A 53 13.95 -19.92 -1.24
CA ARG A 53 14.91 -20.41 -2.25
C ARG A 53 14.67 -21.87 -2.62
N LYS A 54 14.38 -22.73 -1.65
CA LYS A 54 14.05 -24.14 -1.88
C LYS A 54 12.71 -24.30 -2.61
N ASP A 55 11.71 -23.52 -2.24
CA ASP A 55 10.39 -23.54 -2.88
C ASP A 55 10.49 -23.06 -4.33
N TYR A 56 11.27 -22.01 -4.58
CA TYR A 56 11.60 -21.52 -5.92
C TYR A 56 12.29 -22.61 -6.76
N GLU A 57 13.33 -23.26 -6.23
CA GLU A 57 13.99 -24.37 -6.91
C GLU A 57 13.05 -25.56 -7.19
N ALA A 58 12.13 -25.86 -6.25
CA ALA A 58 11.13 -26.90 -6.42
C ALA A 58 10.13 -26.54 -7.53
N SER A 59 9.76 -25.27 -7.66
CA SER A 59 8.85 -24.78 -8.69
C SER A 59 9.36 -24.96 -10.13
N ASN A 60 10.68 -25.09 -10.29
CA ASN A 60 11.34 -25.32 -11.59
C ASN A 60 11.48 -26.81 -11.95
N LYS A 61 11.01 -27.73 -11.11
CA LYS A 61 11.09 -29.18 -11.34
C LYS A 61 9.83 -29.72 -12.00
N GLU A 62 9.99 -30.79 -12.76
CA GLU A 62 8.85 -31.55 -13.28
C GLU A 62 7.96 -32.06 -12.14
N GLY A 63 6.64 -31.98 -12.32
CA GLY A 63 5.66 -32.43 -11.33
C GLY A 63 5.32 -31.41 -10.25
N PHE A 64 5.84 -30.17 -10.32
CA PHE A 64 5.33 -29.09 -9.47
C PHE A 64 3.87 -28.76 -9.85
N PRO A 65 2.98 -28.49 -8.86
CA PRO A 65 1.58 -28.20 -9.15
C PRO A 65 1.40 -27.01 -10.09
N SER A 66 0.43 -27.10 -10.98
CA SER A 66 0.08 -25.98 -11.86
C SER A 66 -0.45 -24.78 -11.06
N PRO A 67 -0.40 -23.55 -11.59
CA PRO A 67 -0.97 -22.38 -10.92
C PRO A 67 -2.46 -22.50 -10.58
N MET A 68 -3.20 -23.37 -11.28
CA MET A 68 -4.61 -23.65 -11.01
C MET A 68 -4.81 -24.55 -9.79
N GLU A 69 -3.83 -25.41 -9.48
CA GLU A 69 -3.83 -26.31 -8.32
C GLU A 69 -3.22 -25.63 -7.09
N LEU A 70 -2.16 -24.84 -7.30
CA LEU A 70 -1.48 -24.09 -6.26
C LEU A 70 -1.02 -22.73 -6.82
N PRO A 71 -1.72 -21.62 -6.49
CA PRO A 71 -1.24 -20.29 -6.81
C PRO A 71 0.10 -20.03 -6.12
N HIS A 72 1.15 -19.85 -6.91
CA HIS A 72 2.52 -19.69 -6.42
C HIS A 72 3.18 -18.41 -6.94
N GLY A 73 2.41 -17.33 -7.10
CA GLY A 73 2.93 -16.04 -7.56
C GLY A 73 4.05 -15.48 -6.69
N VAL A 74 4.10 -15.88 -5.41
CA VAL A 74 5.19 -15.54 -4.47
C VAL A 74 6.55 -16.12 -4.87
N LEU A 75 6.57 -17.13 -5.74
CA LEU A 75 7.81 -17.73 -6.29
C LEU A 75 8.23 -17.09 -7.62
N ALA A 76 7.48 -16.14 -8.17
CA ALA A 76 7.99 -15.37 -9.30
C ALA A 76 9.06 -14.37 -8.82
N GLU A 77 10.10 -14.20 -9.64
CA GLU A 77 11.29 -13.38 -9.34
C GLU A 77 10.91 -11.96 -8.90
N ASP A 78 9.94 -11.35 -9.61
CA ASP A 78 9.60 -9.94 -9.43
C ASP A 78 8.46 -9.67 -8.44
N THR A 79 7.66 -10.66 -8.03
CA THR A 79 6.41 -10.39 -7.29
C THR A 79 6.66 -9.69 -5.96
N ILE A 80 7.49 -10.30 -5.11
CA ILE A 80 7.76 -9.73 -3.77
C ILE A 80 8.70 -8.53 -3.89
N PHE A 81 9.63 -8.54 -4.85
CA PHE A 81 10.53 -7.42 -5.12
C PHE A 81 9.77 -6.13 -5.52
N ASN A 82 8.76 -6.25 -6.38
CA ASN A 82 7.91 -5.12 -6.78
C ASN A 82 7.10 -4.58 -5.60
N GLU A 83 6.56 -5.46 -4.74
CA GLU A 83 5.86 -5.03 -3.53
C GLU A 83 6.80 -4.33 -2.53
N MET A 84 8.05 -4.80 -2.38
CA MET A 84 9.07 -4.11 -1.57
C MET A 84 9.36 -2.70 -2.09
N THR A 85 9.51 -2.58 -3.41
CA THR A 85 9.78 -1.28 -4.07
C THR A 85 8.62 -0.33 -3.84
N ARG A 86 7.39 -0.79 -4.11
CA ARG A 86 6.16 -0.03 -3.88
C ARG A 86 5.99 0.38 -2.41
N HIS A 87 6.25 -0.53 -1.46
CA HIS A 87 6.21 -0.24 -0.03
C HIS A 87 7.14 0.92 0.32
N ARG A 88 8.39 0.86 -0.15
CA ARG A 88 9.39 1.91 0.10
C ARG A 88 8.98 3.26 -0.49
N GLU A 89 8.48 3.26 -1.73
CA GLU A 89 8.02 4.48 -2.39
C GLU A 89 6.84 5.12 -1.66
N LEU A 90 5.84 4.32 -1.26
CA LEU A 90 4.71 4.79 -0.47
C LEU A 90 5.14 5.34 0.89
N ALA A 91 6.09 4.69 1.57
CA ALA A 91 6.61 5.20 2.84
C ALA A 91 7.24 6.60 2.69
N ILE A 92 7.98 6.85 1.60
CA ILE A 92 8.54 8.17 1.30
C ILE A 92 7.44 9.19 1.04
N GLU A 93 6.41 8.85 0.27
CA GLU A 93 5.28 9.77 0.02
C GLU A 93 4.49 10.07 1.30
N LEU A 94 4.28 9.08 2.18
CA LEU A 94 3.65 9.30 3.48
C LEU A 94 4.47 10.24 4.37
N LEU A 95 5.80 10.14 4.36
CA LEU A 95 6.66 11.08 5.08
C LEU A 95 6.57 12.51 4.54
N LYS A 96 6.54 12.67 3.21
CA LYS A 96 6.38 13.99 2.58
C LYS A 96 5.03 14.62 2.92
N ILE A 97 3.96 13.85 2.79
CA ILE A 97 2.59 14.30 3.11
C ILE A 97 2.50 14.62 4.60
N GLY A 98 2.96 13.73 5.47
CA GLY A 98 2.95 13.93 6.92
C GLY A 98 3.72 15.17 7.34
N THR A 99 4.88 15.45 6.73
CA THR A 99 5.64 16.68 6.99
C THR A 99 4.83 17.92 6.57
N ARG A 100 4.25 17.91 5.37
CA ARG A 100 3.43 19.02 4.87
C ARG A 100 2.17 19.27 5.72
N MET A 101 1.62 18.25 6.36
CA MET A 101 0.48 18.40 7.28
C MET A 101 0.83 19.12 8.59
N LEU A 102 2.11 19.19 8.94
CA LEU A 102 2.61 19.83 10.16
C LEU A 102 3.09 21.29 9.96
N GLU A 103 3.20 21.74 8.71
CA GLU A 103 3.58 23.11 8.32
C GLU A 103 2.41 24.09 8.44
#